data_AF-A0A956TC60-F1
#
_entry.id   AF-A0A956TC60-F1
#
_cell.length_a   1.000
_cell.length_b   1.000
_cell.length_c   1.000
_cell.angle_alpha   90.00
_cell.angle_beta   90.00
_cell.angle_gamma   90.00
#
_symmetry.space_group_name_H-M   'P 1'
#
loop_
_entity.id
_entity.type
_entity.pdbx_description
1 polymer ?
#
loop_
_entity_poly.entity_id
_entity_poly.type
_entity_poly.pdbx_seq_one_letter_code
_entity_poly.pdbx_strand_id
1 'polypeptide(L)'
;MRRLLVLLLLLALPAGAEERLVELEQTVFGLRAVIRPEFDFTVPQRQVYTVVGGDSLAGLGKTPVRLSGDFGQGQVKVAGFPTLVAAHPVPQGAWRGRVRAKVVSLEPPQVELVEQGQKAGLQLETGEQQAAWRQWTPGQKLELEAIFFQQNGQLQAVAPRFLPVPTLSHSVAGPLLRAQLSEDFLHHCAREFLIGHQLNFREPNTGVVLEVSDLGISMLGCKPGQLSVFGALRGELAGSQVTAQFETRTTPHFEGGQLVLRFEPGQTRLALVDPWPAAVPAQWLGLVEGPLFEALGNQLSLPVPQAYEKELLATGALTADDLKNLSLVTQPLGDRRRNLLVIAASRGTGPSVDLQNRELGGQEFSLWLSSQVVSRGLRAQVPPLLPMTIPIPKDKRPKQQVFVFTVQVTDLIIRRLDLAYADGVLVMDPGEFDVKWTAGITGGLEPGARATGHFVPHLAQGLPLRWSLQPVLTRIEFLSPQIRSKSAAEQEAIKQKIVTGLGAAELPMPVPDNLPVPPLSGRAGLQLTGFEAQSDGLLLRGRLLP
;
A
#
# COMPACT_ATOMS: atom_id res chain seq x y z
N MET A 1 41.97 42.23 11.55
CA MET A 1 42.29 40.92 10.92
C MET A 1 42.27 39.70 11.87
N ARG A 2 42.13 39.84 13.19
CA ARG A 2 42.03 38.70 14.14
C ARG A 2 40.61 38.17 14.43
N ARG A 3 39.57 38.75 13.82
CA ARG A 3 38.15 38.35 14.02
C ARG A 3 37.54 37.55 12.87
N LEU A 4 38.28 37.30 11.78
CA LEU A 4 37.80 36.50 10.65
C LEU A 4 38.24 35.02 10.73
N LEU A 5 39.25 34.70 11.55
CA LEU A 5 39.79 33.33 11.66
C LEU A 5 38.99 32.42 12.62
N VAL A 6 38.15 32.99 13.48
CA VAL A 6 37.31 32.23 14.43
C VAL A 6 35.96 31.86 13.81
N LEU A 7 35.54 32.51 12.72
CA LEU A 7 34.28 32.21 12.03
C LEU A 7 34.41 31.17 10.90
N LEU A 8 35.63 30.85 10.45
CA LEU A 8 35.92 29.80 9.46
C LEU A 8 36.29 28.45 10.09
N LEU A 9 36.33 28.38 11.43
CA LEU A 9 36.45 27.15 12.22
C LEU A 9 35.09 26.61 12.69
N LEU A 10 34.03 26.95 11.93
CA LEU A 10 32.70 26.32 11.95
C LEU A 10 32.56 25.27 10.82
N LEU A 11 33.65 24.92 10.15
CA LEU A 11 33.67 23.87 9.12
C LEU A 11 33.96 22.51 9.76
N ALA A 12 32.95 21.64 9.67
CA ALA A 12 32.96 20.21 9.98
C ALA A 12 33.19 19.84 11.45
N LEU A 13 32.17 20.08 12.30
CA LEU A 13 31.89 19.10 13.35
C LEU A 13 31.79 17.73 12.67
N PRO A 14 32.50 16.68 13.14
CA PRO A 14 32.28 15.35 12.62
C PRO A 14 30.79 15.05 12.81
N ALA A 15 30.10 14.72 11.72
CA ALA A 15 28.81 14.07 11.85
C ALA A 15 29.04 12.88 12.79
N GLY A 16 28.27 12.77 13.87
CA GLY A 16 28.44 11.67 14.82
C GLY A 16 28.45 10.33 14.09
N ALA A 17 29.27 9.39 14.57
CA ALA A 17 29.38 8.05 13.98
C ALA A 17 27.99 7.45 13.75
N GLU A 18 27.76 6.94 12.55
CA GLU A 18 26.48 6.35 12.18
C GLU A 18 26.40 4.91 12.68
N GLU A 19 25.25 4.50 13.22
CA GLU A 19 25.02 3.14 13.68
C GLU A 19 24.11 2.38 12.69
N ARG A 20 24.66 1.32 12.10
CA ARG A 20 23.97 0.48 11.11
C ARG A 20 23.91 -0.98 11.57
N LEU A 21 22.87 -1.68 11.14
CA LEU A 21 22.78 -3.13 11.27
C LEU A 21 23.49 -3.75 10.07
N VAL A 22 24.57 -4.50 10.32
CA VAL A 22 25.40 -5.11 9.28
C VAL A 22 25.63 -6.59 9.55
N GLU A 23 25.91 -7.34 8.51
CA GLU A 23 26.59 -8.63 8.59
C GLU A 23 28.07 -8.45 8.23
N LEU A 24 28.95 -9.06 9.00
CA LEU A 24 30.39 -9.02 8.73
C LEU A 24 30.81 -10.24 7.91
N GLU A 25 31.46 -9.99 6.77
CA GLU A 25 31.93 -11.00 5.81
C GLU A 25 33.46 -10.91 5.66
N GLN A 26 34.17 -11.98 6.03
CA GLN A 26 35.62 -12.08 5.81
C GLN A 26 35.89 -12.46 4.36
N THR A 27 36.74 -11.69 3.68
CA THR A 27 37.18 -11.98 2.30
C THR A 27 38.71 -12.05 2.21
N VAL A 28 39.22 -12.52 1.06
CA VAL A 28 40.67 -12.54 0.76
C VAL A 28 41.28 -11.14 0.81
N PHE A 29 40.46 -10.10 0.58
CA PHE A 29 40.89 -8.71 0.50
C PHE A 29 40.60 -7.91 1.79
N GLY A 30 40.16 -8.58 2.86
CA GLY A 30 39.86 -7.97 4.15
C GLY A 30 38.42 -8.17 4.61
N LEU A 31 38.04 -7.45 5.66
CA LEU A 31 36.72 -7.52 6.27
C LEU A 31 35.73 -6.59 5.55
N ARG A 32 34.54 -7.11 5.22
CA ARG A 32 33.44 -6.35 4.62
C ARG A 32 32.28 -6.24 5.60
N ALA A 33 31.60 -5.10 5.62
CA ALA A 33 30.32 -4.89 6.27
C ALA A 33 29.22 -4.84 5.21
N VAL A 34 28.20 -5.67 5.37
CA VAL A 34 27.11 -5.83 4.42
C VAL A 34 25.80 -5.43 5.07
N ILE A 35 25.14 -4.43 4.50
CA ILE A 35 23.77 -4.06 4.87
C ILE A 35 22.85 -4.70 3.84
N ARG A 36 21.80 -5.40 4.29
CA ARG A 36 20.84 -6.01 3.38
C ARG A 36 19.42 -5.51 3.63
N PRO A 37 18.61 -5.33 2.56
CA PRO A 37 17.26 -4.79 2.67
C PRO A 37 16.28 -5.71 3.41
N GLU A 38 16.60 -7.01 3.56
CA GLU A 38 15.74 -7.98 4.26
C GLU A 38 15.70 -7.74 5.77
N PHE A 39 16.70 -7.04 6.33
CA PHE A 39 16.75 -6.69 7.74
C PHE A 39 17.04 -5.21 7.99
N ASP A 40 17.46 -4.41 7.01
CA ASP A 40 17.53 -2.94 7.13
C ASP A 40 16.59 -2.29 6.11
N PHE A 41 15.39 -1.92 6.56
CA PHE A 41 14.35 -1.31 5.74
C PHE A 41 14.63 0.17 5.39
N THR A 42 15.81 0.69 5.74
CA THR A 42 16.24 2.04 5.37
C THR A 42 17.16 2.06 4.14
N VAL A 43 17.49 0.89 3.57
CA VAL A 43 18.28 0.77 2.33
C VAL A 43 17.48 0.07 1.21
N PRO A 44 17.55 0.57 -0.05
CA PRO A 44 16.78 0.01 -1.15
C PRO A 44 17.37 -1.31 -1.68
N GLN A 45 18.69 -1.47 -1.59
CA GLN A 45 19.43 -2.62 -2.09
C GLN A 45 20.58 -2.97 -1.15
N ARG A 46 21.17 -4.16 -1.35
CA ARG A 46 22.35 -4.61 -0.60
C ARG A 46 23.49 -3.61 -0.73
N GLN A 47 24.05 -3.11 0.36
CA GLN A 47 25.21 -2.21 0.35
C GLN A 47 26.42 -2.92 0.93
N VAL A 48 27.58 -2.74 0.32
CA VAL A 48 28.84 -3.37 0.73
C VAL A 48 29.88 -2.31 1.03
N TYR A 49 30.50 -2.43 2.19
CA TYR A 49 31.54 -1.52 2.65
C TYR A 49 32.79 -2.29 3.04
N THR A 50 33.95 -1.79 2.64
CA THR A 50 35.23 -2.27 3.18
C THR A 50 35.42 -1.67 4.58
N VAL A 51 35.69 -2.51 5.57
CA VAL A 51 35.91 -2.06 6.95
C VAL A 51 37.35 -1.59 7.12
N VAL A 52 37.53 -0.34 7.55
CA VAL A 52 38.86 0.26 7.81
C VAL A 52 39.03 0.47 9.30
N GLY A 53 40.12 -0.07 9.88
CA GLY A 53 40.43 0.03 11.31
C GLY A 53 39.76 -1.03 12.19
N GLY A 54 39.18 -2.08 11.57
CA GLY A 54 38.37 -3.10 12.25
C GLY A 54 39.07 -4.42 12.54
N ASP A 55 40.39 -4.43 12.77
CA ASP A 55 41.17 -5.67 12.98
C ASP A 55 40.63 -6.51 14.17
N SER A 56 39.99 -5.87 15.14
CA SER A 56 39.33 -6.49 16.29
C SER A 56 37.98 -7.16 15.98
N LEU A 57 37.45 -7.00 14.75
CA LEU A 57 36.10 -7.44 14.35
C LEU A 57 36.09 -8.77 13.59
N ALA A 58 37.26 -9.33 13.27
CA ALA A 58 37.40 -10.54 12.44
C ALA A 58 36.74 -11.82 13.04
N GLY A 59 36.36 -11.80 14.33
CA GLY A 59 35.69 -12.91 15.02
C GLY A 59 34.16 -12.89 14.99
N LEU A 60 33.53 -11.85 14.45
CA LEU A 60 32.06 -11.66 14.47
C LEU A 60 31.37 -12.08 13.15
N GLY A 61 32.04 -12.88 12.32
CA GLY A 61 31.55 -13.26 10.99
C GLY A 61 30.17 -13.90 11.00
N LYS A 62 29.35 -13.58 9.99
CA LYS A 62 27.97 -14.11 9.75
C LYS A 62 26.94 -13.82 10.85
N THR A 63 27.30 -13.05 11.88
CA THR A 63 26.36 -12.62 12.92
C THR A 63 25.89 -11.21 12.58
N PRO A 64 24.59 -10.87 12.72
CA PRO A 64 24.15 -9.49 12.62
C PRO A 64 24.73 -8.69 13.79
N VAL A 65 25.31 -7.54 13.45
CA VAL A 65 26.05 -6.68 14.35
C VAL A 65 25.57 -5.25 14.17
N ARG A 66 25.38 -4.54 15.28
CA ARG A 66 25.31 -3.08 15.27
C ARG A 66 26.73 -2.54 15.14
N LEU A 67 27.06 -1.94 14.00
CA LEU A 67 28.36 -1.35 13.70
C LEU A 67 28.25 0.17 13.74
N SER A 68 29.12 0.81 14.51
CA SER A 68 29.21 2.26 14.65
C SER A 68 30.45 2.77 13.90
N GLY A 69 30.28 3.68 12.95
CA GLY A 69 31.38 4.23 12.16
C GLY A 69 30.96 5.25 11.10
N ASP A 70 31.94 5.75 10.34
CA ASP A 70 31.71 6.70 9.25
C ASP A 70 31.54 5.94 7.93
N PHE A 71 30.29 5.79 7.48
CA PHE A 71 29.95 5.12 6.22
C PHE A 71 30.09 6.09 5.03
N GLY A 72 30.93 5.78 4.05
CA GLY A 72 31.10 6.60 2.87
C GLY A 72 32.04 6.01 1.82
N GLN A 73 31.77 6.29 0.54
CA GLN A 73 32.63 5.90 -0.60
C GLN A 73 32.98 4.40 -0.67
N GLY A 74 32.06 3.51 -0.27
CA GLY A 74 32.30 2.06 -0.26
C GLY A 74 33.19 1.59 0.91
N GLN A 75 33.42 2.45 1.90
CA GLN A 75 34.18 2.14 3.11
C GLN A 75 33.38 2.51 4.36
N VAL A 76 33.65 1.80 5.46
CA VAL A 76 33.24 2.20 6.80
C VAL A 76 34.49 2.35 7.66
N LYS A 77 34.71 3.56 8.16
CA LYS A 77 35.82 3.84 9.09
C LYS A 77 35.28 3.65 10.50
N VAL A 78 35.77 2.61 11.18
CA VAL A 78 35.44 2.39 12.58
C VAL A 78 36.44 3.12 13.47
N ALA A 79 35.98 3.67 14.59
CA ALA A 79 36.86 4.30 15.55
C ALA A 79 37.84 3.23 16.10
N GLY A 80 39.14 3.48 15.96
CA GLY A 80 40.17 2.59 16.49
C GLY A 80 40.14 2.54 18.03
N PHE A 81 40.56 1.39 18.57
CA PHE A 81 40.81 1.17 19.99
C PHE A 81 41.66 2.33 20.59
N PRO A 82 41.41 2.79 21.85
CA PRO A 82 40.79 2.05 22.93
C PRO A 82 39.37 2.48 23.34
N THR A 83 38.75 3.44 22.66
CA THR A 83 37.69 4.20 23.33
C THR A 83 36.25 3.81 23.04
N LEU A 84 35.94 3.01 22.02
CA LEU A 84 34.57 2.56 21.74
C LEU A 84 34.55 1.14 21.17
N VAL A 85 33.69 0.28 21.72
CA VAL A 85 33.37 -1.00 21.09
C VAL A 85 32.62 -0.67 19.80
N ALA A 86 33.30 -0.77 18.65
CA ALA A 86 32.71 -0.39 17.36
C ALA A 86 31.58 -1.33 16.92
N ALA A 87 31.45 -2.51 17.52
CA ALA A 87 30.56 -3.57 17.08
C ALA A 87 29.88 -4.29 18.26
N HIS A 88 28.54 -4.33 18.26
CA HIS A 88 27.75 -5.06 19.24
C HIS A 88 26.91 -6.15 18.56
N PRO A 89 27.08 -7.44 18.91
CA PRO A 89 26.22 -8.50 18.39
C PRO A 89 24.76 -8.23 18.76
N VAL A 90 23.85 -8.46 17.81
CA VAL A 90 22.41 -8.43 18.07
C VAL A 90 21.79 -9.81 17.83
N PRO A 91 20.66 -10.14 18.48
CA PRO A 91 20.00 -11.43 18.28
C PRO A 91 19.60 -11.67 16.83
N GLN A 92 19.50 -12.94 16.44
CA GLN A 92 18.96 -13.32 15.14
C GLN A 92 17.51 -12.83 14.99
N GLY A 93 17.15 -12.34 13.81
CA GLY A 93 15.85 -11.70 13.55
C GLY A 93 15.79 -10.23 13.94
N ALA A 94 16.91 -9.64 14.37
CA ALA A 94 17.02 -8.18 14.48
C ALA A 94 16.78 -7.51 13.13
N TRP A 95 16.12 -6.36 13.16
CA TRP A 95 15.87 -5.55 11.98
C TRP A 95 16.03 -4.06 12.30
N ARG A 96 16.40 -3.25 11.32
CA ARG A 96 16.53 -1.80 11.40
C ARG A 96 15.48 -1.17 10.51
N GLY A 97 14.82 -0.14 11.01
CA GLY A 97 13.76 0.54 10.26
C GLY A 97 13.23 1.75 11.00
N ARG A 98 12.29 2.44 10.35
CA ARG A 98 11.64 3.63 10.88
C ARG A 98 10.14 3.39 11.08
N VAL A 99 9.67 3.64 12.29
CA VAL A 99 8.30 3.33 12.74
C VAL A 99 7.67 4.53 13.44
N ARG A 100 6.33 4.62 13.45
CA ARG A 100 5.67 5.56 14.38
C ARG A 100 5.60 4.92 15.74
N ALA A 101 5.93 5.72 16.73
CA ALA A 101 5.91 5.30 18.11
C ALA A 101 5.10 6.29 18.94
N LYS A 102 4.42 5.78 19.96
CA LYS A 102 3.79 6.57 21.01
C LYS A 102 4.60 6.40 22.29
N VAL A 103 4.94 7.49 22.95
CA VAL A 103 5.67 7.44 24.22
C VAL A 103 4.77 6.82 25.29
N VAL A 104 5.24 5.77 25.95
CA VAL A 104 4.50 5.06 27.01
C VAL A 104 5.00 5.49 28.39
N SER A 105 6.31 5.44 28.60
CA SER A 105 6.95 5.84 29.85
C SER A 105 8.31 6.46 29.58
N LEU A 106 8.65 7.52 30.32
CA LEU A 106 9.99 8.11 30.25
C LEU A 106 11.01 7.29 31.07
N GLU A 107 10.57 6.64 32.15
CA GLU A 107 11.39 5.84 33.05
C GLU A 107 10.59 4.58 33.51
N PRO A 108 10.99 3.34 33.15
CA PRO A 108 12.01 3.04 32.13
C PRO A 108 11.58 3.57 30.75
N PRO A 109 12.53 3.99 29.88
CA PRO A 109 12.23 4.46 28.53
C PRO A 109 11.46 3.41 27.72
N GLN A 110 10.22 3.72 27.35
CA GLN A 110 9.34 2.80 26.64
C GLN A 110 8.47 3.53 25.62
N VAL A 111 8.31 2.90 24.46
CA VAL A 111 7.37 3.30 23.42
C VAL A 111 6.42 2.17 23.06
N GLU A 112 5.28 2.52 22.48
CA GLU A 112 4.35 1.61 21.81
C GLU A 112 4.45 1.87 20.31
N LEU A 113 4.79 0.84 19.54
CA LEU A 113 4.79 0.91 18.08
C LEU A 113 3.36 1.03 17.60
N VAL A 114 3.01 2.15 16.97
CA VAL A 114 1.63 2.49 16.64
C VAL A 114 1.03 1.45 15.69
N GLU A 115 1.84 0.94 14.77
CA GLU A 115 1.40 0.01 13.74
C GLU A 115 1.21 -1.43 14.28
N GLN A 116 1.95 -1.82 15.32
CA GLN A 116 1.93 -3.20 15.85
C GLN A 116 1.21 -3.33 17.20
N GLY A 117 0.93 -2.22 17.88
CA GLY A 117 0.46 -2.20 19.27
C GLY A 117 1.45 -2.83 20.27
N GLN A 118 2.68 -3.11 19.82
CA GLN A 118 3.71 -3.74 20.63
C GLN A 118 4.49 -2.69 21.39
N LYS A 119 4.77 -2.95 22.67
CA LYS A 119 5.62 -2.09 23.47
C LYS A 119 7.09 -2.47 23.28
N ALA A 120 7.92 -1.48 22.98
CA ALA A 120 9.37 -1.62 22.88
C ALA A 120 10.08 -0.87 24.02
N GLY A 121 10.98 -1.55 24.71
CA GLY A 121 11.93 -0.90 25.63
C GLY A 121 13.02 -0.18 24.84
N LEU A 122 13.29 1.08 25.17
CA LEU A 122 14.35 1.86 24.53
C LEU A 122 15.64 1.76 25.36
N GLN A 123 16.71 1.32 24.71
CA GLN A 123 18.05 1.30 25.31
C GLN A 123 18.79 2.58 24.90
N LEU A 124 18.87 3.54 25.84
CA LEU A 124 19.50 4.85 25.64
C LEU A 124 20.93 4.79 26.16
N GLU A 125 21.88 4.59 25.24
CA GLU A 125 23.28 4.30 25.55
C GLU A 125 24.17 5.54 25.61
N THR A 126 23.76 6.63 24.95
CA THR A 126 24.50 7.89 24.94
C THR A 126 23.80 8.98 25.75
N GLY A 127 24.58 9.92 26.29
CA GLY A 127 24.03 11.10 26.98
C GLY A 127 23.15 11.96 26.06
N GLU A 128 23.45 11.99 24.76
CA GLU A 128 22.63 12.66 23.74
C GLU A 128 21.27 11.99 23.57
N GLN A 129 21.24 10.65 23.46
CA GLN A 129 19.98 9.89 23.38
C GLN A 129 19.13 10.10 24.63
N GLN A 130 19.74 10.09 25.82
CA GLN A 130 19.04 10.36 27.08
C GLN A 130 18.49 11.78 27.15
N ALA A 131 19.27 12.78 26.75
CA ALA A 131 18.85 14.18 26.72
C ALA A 131 17.71 14.40 25.72
N ALA A 132 17.78 13.80 24.51
CA ALA A 132 16.74 13.86 23.50
C ALA A 132 15.45 13.18 23.97
N TRP A 133 15.56 12.02 24.64
CA TRP A 133 14.41 11.28 25.16
C TRP A 133 13.61 12.06 26.22
N ARG A 134 14.31 12.76 27.12
CA ARG A 134 13.70 13.56 28.20
C ARG A 134 12.87 14.74 27.71
N GLN A 135 12.96 15.12 26.43
CA GLN A 135 12.16 16.20 25.84
C GLN A 135 10.73 15.76 25.51
N TRP A 136 10.45 14.46 25.49
CA TRP A 136 9.15 13.93 25.10
C TRP A 136 8.21 13.77 26.30
N THR A 137 6.90 13.67 26.01
CA THR A 137 5.86 13.47 27.03
C THR A 137 5.09 12.17 26.81
N PRO A 138 4.67 11.44 27.87
CA PRO A 138 3.82 10.27 27.73
C PRO A 138 2.56 10.57 26.92
N GLY A 139 2.23 9.69 25.97
CA GLY A 139 1.12 9.86 25.04
C GLY A 139 1.47 10.57 23.74
N GLN A 140 2.61 11.27 23.67
CA GLN A 140 3.07 11.96 22.46
C GLN A 140 3.47 10.95 21.38
N LYS A 141 3.13 11.24 20.12
CA LYS A 141 3.56 10.46 18.95
C LYS A 141 4.87 11.02 18.40
N LEU A 142 5.74 10.14 17.95
CA LEU A 142 7.03 10.46 17.35
C LEU A 142 7.37 9.46 16.24
N GLU A 143 8.35 9.82 15.42
CA GLU A 143 8.95 8.94 14.42
C GLU A 143 10.27 8.41 14.99
N LEU A 144 10.43 7.09 15.02
CA LEU A 144 11.59 6.40 15.60
C LEU A 144 12.29 5.57 14.54
N GLU A 145 13.58 5.84 14.32
CA GLU A 145 14.46 4.94 13.59
C GLU A 145 15.37 4.21 14.59
N ALA A 146 15.37 2.88 14.58
CA ALA A 146 16.15 2.08 15.54
C ALA A 146 16.44 0.68 14.99
N ILE A 147 17.29 -0.07 15.70
CA ILE A 147 17.44 -1.51 15.52
C ILE A 147 16.56 -2.21 16.56
N PHE A 148 15.64 -3.03 16.08
CA PHE A 148 14.63 -3.73 16.87
C PHE A 148 14.92 -5.23 16.92
N PHE A 149 14.77 -5.83 18.09
CA PHE A 149 14.88 -7.28 18.26
C PHE A 149 14.13 -7.75 19.51
N GLN A 150 13.80 -9.05 19.55
CA GLN A 150 13.20 -9.67 20.72
C GLN A 150 14.28 -10.11 21.71
N GLN A 151 14.12 -9.72 22.98
CA GLN A 151 14.98 -10.17 24.07
C GLN A 151 14.09 -10.54 25.27
N ASN A 152 14.19 -11.79 25.73
CA ASN A 152 13.36 -12.31 26.84
C ASN A 152 11.85 -12.12 26.62
N GLY A 153 11.37 -12.26 25.37
CA GLY A 153 9.97 -12.09 25.00
C GLY A 153 9.47 -10.64 24.98
N GLN A 154 10.37 -9.66 25.12
CA GLN A 154 10.07 -8.24 25.00
C GLN A 154 10.78 -7.63 23.80
N LEU A 155 10.09 -6.77 23.07
CA LEU A 155 10.70 -6.00 21.99
C LEU A 155 11.65 -4.95 22.60
N GLN A 156 12.87 -4.91 22.11
CA GLN A 156 13.89 -3.93 22.46
C GLN A 156 14.23 -3.10 21.23
N ALA A 157 14.55 -1.83 21.45
CA ALA A 157 15.03 -0.92 20.44
C ALA A 157 16.33 -0.25 20.91
N VAL A 158 17.40 -0.43 20.13
CA VAL A 158 18.73 0.12 20.38
C VAL A 158 19.10 1.10 19.26
N ALA A 159 20.13 1.93 19.50
CA ALA A 159 20.54 2.98 18.57
C ALA A 159 19.39 3.92 18.16
N PRO A 160 18.52 4.37 19.08
CA PRO A 160 17.34 5.13 18.69
C PRO A 160 17.72 6.51 18.16
N ARG A 161 17.15 6.85 17.01
CA ARG A 161 17.16 8.19 16.44
C ARG A 161 15.71 8.71 16.40
N PHE A 162 15.47 9.76 17.17
CA PHE A 162 14.17 10.43 17.22
C PHE A 162 14.09 11.42 16.06
N LEU A 163 13.05 11.28 15.25
CA LEU A 163 12.84 12.06 14.05
C LEU A 163 11.54 12.86 14.16
N PRO A 164 11.45 14.02 13.50
CA PRO A 164 10.18 14.73 13.39
C PRO A 164 9.17 13.83 12.66
N VAL A 165 7.95 13.77 13.18
CA VAL A 165 6.85 13.10 12.47
C VAL A 165 6.67 13.82 11.14
N PRO A 166 6.80 13.13 9.99
CA PRO A 166 6.69 13.79 8.70
C PRO A 166 5.32 14.45 8.58
N THR A 167 5.30 15.78 8.44
CA THR A 167 4.08 16.53 8.13
C THR A 167 3.72 16.25 6.68
N LEU A 168 2.96 15.19 6.43
CA LEU A 168 2.49 14.89 5.07
C LEU A 168 1.52 15.99 4.64
N SER A 169 2.04 16.94 3.87
CA SER A 169 1.34 18.14 3.41
C SER A 169 0.52 17.88 2.14
N HIS A 170 0.48 16.63 1.68
CA HIS A 170 -0.32 16.21 0.53
C HIS A 170 -1.61 15.56 1.01
N SER A 171 -2.49 16.38 1.58
CA SER A 171 -3.89 16.06 1.52
C SER A 171 -4.30 16.03 0.05
N VAL A 172 -4.81 14.90 -0.41
CA VAL A 172 -5.59 14.90 -1.65
C VAL A 172 -6.96 15.45 -1.26
N ALA A 173 -7.31 16.65 -1.74
CA ALA A 173 -8.62 17.22 -1.48
C ALA A 173 -9.68 16.36 -2.16
N GLY A 174 -10.57 15.76 -1.35
CA GLY A 174 -11.75 15.02 -1.80
C GLY A 174 -11.55 14.15 -3.03
N PRO A 175 -10.64 13.15 -2.99
CA PRO A 175 -10.52 12.23 -4.12
C PRO A 175 -11.89 11.59 -4.39
N LEU A 176 -12.18 11.29 -5.65
CA LEU A 176 -13.26 10.39 -6.03
C LEU A 176 -12.78 8.95 -5.89
N LEU A 177 -11.54 8.72 -6.27
CA LEU A 177 -10.84 7.45 -6.28
C LEU A 177 -9.46 7.65 -5.69
N ARG A 178 -9.00 6.70 -4.88
CA ARG A 178 -7.63 6.65 -4.42
C ARG A 178 -7.12 5.21 -4.39
N ALA A 179 -6.09 4.91 -5.16
CA ALA A 179 -5.30 3.69 -5.00
C ALA A 179 -4.00 3.99 -4.25
N GLN A 180 -3.65 3.15 -3.28
CA GLN A 180 -2.35 3.19 -2.60
C GLN A 180 -1.58 1.92 -2.94
N LEU A 181 -0.34 2.10 -3.39
CA LEU A 181 0.58 1.03 -3.78
C LEU A 181 1.81 1.09 -2.87
N SER A 182 2.18 -0.06 -2.31
CA SER A 182 3.40 -0.17 -1.50
C SER A 182 4.66 -0.16 -2.35
N GLU A 183 5.81 0.14 -1.73
CA GLU A 183 7.09 0.02 -2.42
C GLU A 183 7.36 -1.42 -2.88
N ASP A 184 6.99 -2.42 -2.09
CA ASP A 184 7.12 -3.84 -2.46
C ASP A 184 6.32 -4.19 -3.72
N PHE A 185 5.13 -3.61 -3.88
CA PHE A 185 4.35 -3.74 -5.10
C PHE A 185 5.12 -3.21 -6.32
N LEU A 186 5.68 -2.00 -6.21
CA LEU A 186 6.47 -1.38 -7.29
C LEU A 186 7.74 -2.17 -7.59
N HIS A 187 8.40 -2.68 -6.55
CA HIS A 187 9.59 -3.52 -6.69
C HIS A 187 9.26 -4.84 -7.40
N HIS A 188 8.15 -5.48 -7.05
CA HIS A 188 7.69 -6.68 -7.74
C HIS A 188 7.38 -6.40 -9.22
N CYS A 189 6.72 -5.28 -9.53
CA CYS A 189 6.52 -4.81 -10.91
C CYS A 189 7.81 -4.67 -11.70
N ALA A 190 8.84 -4.08 -11.10
CA ALA A 190 10.13 -3.92 -11.75
C ALA A 190 10.84 -5.27 -12.01
N ARG A 191 10.71 -6.23 -11.09
CA ARG A 191 11.29 -7.57 -11.24
C ARG A 191 10.63 -8.38 -12.34
N GLU A 192 9.30 -8.40 -12.40
CA GLU A 192 8.58 -9.11 -13.48
C GLU A 192 8.87 -8.49 -14.85
N PHE A 193 8.96 -7.15 -14.92
CA PHE A 193 9.39 -6.47 -16.13
C PHE A 193 10.76 -6.97 -16.60
N LEU A 194 11.74 -7.08 -15.69
CA LEU A 194 13.07 -7.60 -16.01
C LEU A 194 13.05 -9.06 -16.47
N ILE A 195 12.19 -9.91 -15.89
CA ILE A 195 12.04 -11.31 -16.33
C ILE A 195 11.54 -11.37 -17.77
N GLY A 196 10.61 -10.48 -18.15
CA GLY A 196 10.09 -10.38 -19.51
C GLY A 196 11.04 -9.72 -20.51
N HIS A 197 12.05 -8.96 -20.04
CA HIS A 197 12.92 -8.13 -20.88
C HIS A 197 14.39 -8.34 -20.48
N GLN A 198 15.15 -9.07 -21.31
CA GLN A 198 16.60 -9.16 -21.14
C GLN A 198 17.25 -7.80 -21.46
N LEU A 199 17.66 -7.07 -20.43
CA LEU A 199 18.29 -5.75 -20.56
C LEU A 199 19.80 -5.90 -20.60
N ASN A 200 20.35 -5.82 -21.81
CA ASN A 200 21.79 -5.87 -22.06
C ASN A 200 22.25 -4.56 -22.72
N PHE A 201 23.23 -3.90 -22.09
CA PHE A 201 23.93 -2.75 -22.63
C PHE A 201 25.17 -3.25 -23.38
N ARG A 202 25.31 -2.82 -24.63
CA ARG A 202 26.53 -3.03 -25.39
C ARG A 202 26.90 -1.77 -26.13
N GLU A 203 28.00 -1.15 -25.73
CA GLU A 203 28.54 0.00 -26.44
C GLU A 203 29.66 -0.46 -27.40
N PRO A 204 29.50 -0.29 -28.73
CA PRO A 204 30.39 -0.90 -29.72
C PRO A 204 31.86 -0.46 -29.66
N ASN A 205 32.17 0.70 -29.05
CA ASN A 205 33.47 1.36 -29.16
C ASN A 205 34.24 1.48 -27.83
N THR A 206 33.66 1.05 -26.71
CA THR A 206 34.23 1.26 -25.36
C THR A 206 34.46 -0.05 -24.59
N GLY A 207 34.01 -1.18 -25.15
CA GLY A 207 34.11 -2.50 -24.50
C GLY A 207 33.15 -2.65 -23.31
N VAL A 208 32.14 -1.79 -23.19
CA VAL A 208 31.12 -1.87 -22.13
C VAL A 208 30.06 -2.89 -22.54
N VAL A 209 29.97 -3.98 -21.78
CA VAL A 209 28.95 -5.03 -21.90
C VAL A 209 28.38 -5.27 -20.51
N LEU A 210 27.18 -4.74 -20.25
CA LEU A 210 26.57 -4.81 -18.92
C LEU A 210 25.16 -5.38 -19.01
N GLU A 211 24.85 -6.35 -18.17
CA GLU A 211 23.51 -6.92 -18.00
C GLU A 211 22.87 -6.33 -16.73
N VAL A 212 21.62 -5.89 -16.83
CA VAL A 212 20.84 -5.50 -15.64
C VAL A 212 20.35 -6.76 -14.93
N SER A 213 20.57 -6.82 -13.63
CA SER A 213 19.99 -7.80 -12.71
C SER A 213 19.35 -7.08 -11.53
N ASP A 214 18.43 -7.74 -10.82
CA ASP A 214 17.86 -7.26 -9.55
C ASP A 214 17.22 -5.85 -9.61
N LEU A 215 16.47 -5.56 -10.68
CA LEU A 215 15.80 -4.27 -10.89
C LEU A 215 14.70 -4.02 -9.83
N GLY A 216 14.64 -2.79 -9.33
CA GLY A 216 13.70 -2.38 -8.29
C GLY A 216 13.34 -0.90 -8.34
N ILE A 217 12.25 -0.54 -7.65
CA ILE A 217 11.81 0.83 -7.45
C ILE A 217 11.78 1.11 -5.94
N SER A 218 12.26 2.28 -5.51
CA SER A 218 12.24 2.72 -4.12
C SER A 218 11.86 4.20 -3.97
N MET A 219 11.33 4.56 -2.82
CA MET A 219 11.12 5.95 -2.40
C MET A 219 12.13 6.40 -1.34
N LEU A 220 13.08 5.55 -0.95
CA LEU A 220 14.10 5.91 0.03
C LEU A 220 15.00 7.04 -0.48
N GLY A 221 15.20 8.06 0.37
CA GLY A 221 15.97 9.25 0.03
C GLY A 221 15.36 10.13 -1.06
N CYS A 222 14.15 9.85 -1.53
CA CYS A 222 13.42 10.69 -2.48
C CYS A 222 12.76 11.89 -1.79
N LYS A 223 12.53 12.95 -2.55
CA LYS A 223 11.57 13.99 -2.18
C LYS A 223 10.15 13.56 -2.61
N PRO A 224 9.09 14.13 -2.00
CA PRO A 224 7.73 13.95 -2.52
C PRO A 224 7.66 14.29 -4.02
N GLY A 225 6.97 13.45 -4.79
CA GLY A 225 6.93 13.51 -6.25
C GLY A 225 8.06 12.77 -6.96
N GLN A 226 9.02 12.19 -6.25
CA GLN A 226 10.13 11.42 -6.83
C GLN A 226 10.09 9.94 -6.46
N LEU A 227 10.60 9.12 -7.37
CA LEU A 227 10.93 7.70 -7.18
C LEU A 227 12.41 7.49 -7.51
N SER A 228 12.92 6.33 -7.13
CA SER A 228 14.27 5.87 -7.44
C SER A 228 14.19 4.52 -8.12
N VAL A 229 14.84 4.35 -9.26
CA VAL A 229 15.01 3.04 -9.91
C VAL A 229 16.42 2.56 -9.60
N PHE A 230 16.55 1.33 -9.13
CA PHE A 230 17.83 0.74 -8.76
C PHE A 230 17.98 -0.66 -9.35
N GLY A 231 19.22 -1.14 -9.41
CA GLY A 231 19.51 -2.51 -9.82
C GLY A 231 21.01 -2.80 -9.80
N ALA A 232 21.36 -4.04 -10.10
CA ALA A 232 22.73 -4.49 -10.28
C ALA A 232 23.10 -4.53 -11.76
N LEU A 233 24.35 -4.20 -12.07
CA LEU A 233 24.97 -4.35 -13.38
C LEU A 233 26.07 -5.40 -13.29
N ARG A 234 26.12 -6.32 -14.23
CA ARG A 234 27.19 -7.33 -14.32
C ARG A 234 27.75 -7.39 -15.71
N GLY A 235 29.07 -7.50 -15.81
CA GLY A 235 29.74 -7.75 -17.09
C GLY A 235 31.07 -7.00 -17.18
N GLU A 236 31.38 -6.50 -18.37
CA GLU A 236 32.65 -5.85 -18.68
C GLU A 236 32.49 -4.34 -18.76
N LEU A 237 33.32 -3.60 -18.03
CA LEU A 237 33.42 -2.15 -18.08
C LEU A 237 34.88 -1.77 -18.34
N ALA A 238 35.15 -1.15 -19.49
CA ALA A 238 36.49 -0.74 -19.91
C ALA A 238 37.55 -1.87 -19.82
N GLY A 239 37.19 -3.10 -20.25
CA GLY A 239 38.11 -4.25 -20.26
C GLY A 239 38.18 -5.04 -18.95
N SER A 240 37.45 -4.64 -17.91
CA SER A 240 37.46 -5.30 -16.59
C SER A 240 36.10 -5.90 -16.26
N GLN A 241 36.09 -7.12 -15.73
CA GLN A 241 34.89 -7.74 -15.19
C GLN A 241 34.49 -7.05 -13.88
N VAL A 242 33.26 -6.55 -13.82
CA VAL A 242 32.74 -5.78 -12.71
C VAL A 242 31.33 -6.22 -12.33
N THR A 243 31.05 -6.13 -11.03
CA THR A 243 29.67 -6.05 -10.53
C THR A 243 29.48 -4.65 -9.96
N ALA A 244 28.48 -3.93 -10.46
CA ALA A 244 28.12 -2.60 -9.97
C ALA A 244 26.66 -2.56 -9.55
N GLN A 245 26.29 -1.53 -8.80
CA GLN A 245 24.93 -1.19 -8.45
C GLN A 245 24.65 0.23 -8.90
N PHE A 246 23.48 0.42 -9.50
CA PHE A 246 23.01 1.74 -9.88
C PHE A 246 21.79 2.12 -9.05
N GLU A 247 21.62 3.44 -8.90
CA GLU A 247 20.41 4.06 -8.39
C GLU A 247 20.21 5.36 -9.17
N THR A 248 19.03 5.59 -9.74
CA THR A 248 18.72 6.81 -10.50
C THR A 248 17.37 7.38 -10.09
N ARG A 249 17.30 8.71 -9.95
CA ARG A 249 16.05 9.39 -9.62
C ARG A 249 15.15 9.49 -10.84
N THR A 250 13.86 9.35 -10.59
CA THR A 250 12.83 9.43 -11.61
C THR A 250 11.63 10.22 -11.09
N THR A 251 10.92 10.89 -12.01
CA THR A 251 9.62 11.50 -11.75
C THR A 251 8.53 10.65 -12.42
N PRO A 252 7.59 10.07 -11.64
CA PRO A 252 6.46 9.35 -12.19
C PRO A 252 5.42 10.30 -12.79
N HIS A 253 4.85 9.94 -13.94
CA HIS A 253 3.76 10.68 -14.57
C HIS A 253 2.79 9.71 -15.25
N PHE A 254 1.56 10.17 -15.47
CA PHE A 254 0.60 9.47 -16.32
C PHE A 254 0.70 9.99 -17.76
N GLU A 255 0.92 9.08 -18.70
CA GLU A 255 0.90 9.37 -20.13
C GLU A 255 0.15 8.25 -20.86
N GLY A 256 -0.90 8.59 -21.60
CA GLY A 256 -1.68 7.61 -22.38
C GLY A 256 -2.25 6.44 -21.56
N GLY A 257 -2.60 6.67 -20.29
CA GLY A 257 -3.08 5.61 -19.39
C GLY A 257 -1.98 4.70 -18.84
N GLN A 258 -0.71 5.10 -18.93
CA GLN A 258 0.41 4.35 -18.38
C GLN A 258 1.12 5.16 -17.29
N LEU A 259 1.60 4.48 -16.24
CA LEU A 259 2.58 5.07 -15.34
C LEU A 259 3.94 5.01 -16.03
N VAL A 260 4.49 6.16 -16.39
CA VAL A 260 5.79 6.28 -17.04
C VAL A 260 6.77 6.96 -16.08
N LEU A 261 8.01 6.48 -16.02
CA LEU A 261 9.07 7.07 -15.20
C LEU A 261 10.00 7.92 -16.07
N ARG A 262 10.07 9.23 -15.82
CA ARG A 262 11.08 10.09 -16.47
C ARG A 262 12.34 10.09 -15.64
N PHE A 263 13.44 9.66 -16.25
CA PHE A 263 14.76 9.68 -15.63
C PHE A 263 15.28 11.12 -15.55
N GLU A 264 15.84 11.50 -14.40
CA GLU A 264 16.45 12.81 -14.19
C GLU A 264 17.95 12.73 -14.50
N PRO A 265 18.45 13.39 -15.57
CA PRO A 265 19.87 13.36 -15.92
C PRO A 265 20.79 13.86 -14.80
N GLY A 266 21.92 13.18 -14.59
CA GLY A 266 22.90 13.55 -13.58
C GLY A 266 22.49 13.19 -12.15
N GLN A 267 21.37 12.51 -11.96
CA GLN A 267 20.95 11.95 -10.67
C GLN A 267 21.27 10.46 -10.53
N THR A 268 21.94 9.87 -11.52
CA THR A 268 22.43 8.49 -11.44
C THR A 268 23.60 8.40 -10.48
N ARG A 269 23.57 7.37 -9.63
CA ARG A 269 24.67 6.94 -8.77
C ARG A 269 25.09 5.55 -9.21
N LEU A 270 26.40 5.35 -9.35
CA LEU A 270 26.97 4.04 -9.65
C LEU A 270 28.03 3.71 -8.60
N ALA A 271 27.91 2.53 -7.99
CA ALA A 271 28.88 2.01 -7.04
C ALA A 271 29.37 0.63 -7.52
N LEU A 272 30.68 0.43 -7.57
CA LEU A 272 31.25 -0.90 -7.74
C LEU A 272 31.00 -1.71 -6.47
N VAL A 273 30.70 -2.99 -6.64
CA VAL A 273 30.56 -3.98 -5.57
C VAL A 273 31.75 -4.92 -5.59
N ASP A 274 32.11 -5.40 -6.78
CA ASP A 274 33.29 -6.24 -7.00
C ASP A 274 34.06 -5.75 -8.24
N PRO A 275 35.40 -5.82 -8.24
CA PRO A 275 36.25 -6.46 -7.22
C PRO A 275 36.47 -5.65 -5.93
N TRP A 276 36.27 -4.34 -5.96
CA TRP A 276 36.46 -3.45 -4.80
C TRP A 276 35.26 -2.50 -4.64
N PRO A 277 34.60 -2.47 -3.46
CA PRO A 277 33.51 -1.53 -3.21
C PRO A 277 33.99 -0.08 -3.25
N ALA A 278 33.52 0.70 -4.22
CA ALA A 278 33.91 2.09 -4.40
C ALA A 278 32.88 2.88 -5.22
N ALA A 279 32.85 4.20 -5.02
CA ALA A 279 32.17 5.09 -5.94
C ALA A 279 32.89 5.10 -7.29
N VAL A 280 32.12 5.09 -8.38
CA VAL A 280 32.67 5.03 -9.73
C VAL A 280 33.09 6.44 -10.21
N PRO A 281 34.20 6.59 -10.95
CA PRO A 281 34.58 7.87 -11.56
C PRO A 281 33.48 8.43 -12.48
N ALA A 282 33.27 9.75 -12.48
CA ALA A 282 32.23 10.41 -13.28
C ALA A 282 32.26 10.06 -14.78
N GLN A 283 33.46 9.83 -15.33
CA GLN A 283 33.65 9.37 -16.71
C GLN A 283 32.93 8.06 -17.03
N TRP A 284 32.94 7.09 -16.11
CA TRP A 284 32.27 5.79 -16.30
C TRP A 284 30.77 5.92 -16.09
N LEU A 285 30.34 6.84 -15.23
CA LEU A 285 28.92 7.14 -15.04
C LEU A 285 28.29 7.68 -16.34
N GLY A 286 28.99 8.56 -17.05
CA GLY A 286 28.54 9.07 -18.36
C GLY A 286 28.44 8.00 -19.45
N LEU A 287 29.25 6.94 -19.40
CA LEU A 287 29.18 5.80 -20.33
C LEU A 287 27.97 4.89 -20.05
N VAL A 288 27.49 4.86 -18.81
CA VAL A 288 26.41 3.95 -18.38
C VAL A 288 25.04 4.66 -18.37
N GLU A 289 24.99 5.93 -18.00
CA GLU A 289 23.72 6.65 -17.78
C GLU A 289 22.84 6.74 -19.04
N GLY A 290 23.42 7.10 -20.20
CA GLY A 290 22.69 7.20 -21.46
C GLY A 290 22.05 5.87 -21.89
N PRO A 291 22.85 4.79 -22.05
CA PRO A 291 22.32 3.46 -22.38
C PRO A 291 21.30 2.94 -21.35
N LEU A 292 21.53 3.19 -20.06
CA LEU A 292 20.60 2.83 -18.99
C LEU A 292 19.23 3.50 -19.17
N PHE A 293 19.22 4.79 -19.47
CA PHE A 293 17.99 5.55 -19.65
C PHE A 293 17.26 5.18 -20.94
N GLU A 294 17.98 4.87 -22.01
CA GLU A 294 17.37 4.40 -23.26
C GLU A 294 16.65 3.05 -23.06
N ALA A 295 17.29 2.12 -22.34
CA ALA A 295 16.72 0.81 -22.08
C ALA A 295 15.54 0.86 -21.10
N LEU A 296 15.64 1.65 -20.02
CA LEU A 296 14.59 1.70 -18.99
C LEU A 296 13.49 2.72 -19.30
N GLY A 297 13.83 3.88 -19.87
CA GLY A 297 12.95 5.04 -20.08
C GLY A 297 11.78 4.78 -21.04
N ASN A 298 11.98 3.93 -22.04
CA ASN A 298 10.96 3.59 -23.02
C ASN A 298 10.15 2.34 -22.66
N GLN A 299 10.58 1.56 -21.65
CA GLN A 299 10.07 0.20 -21.43
C GLN A 299 9.51 -0.03 -20.04
N LEU A 300 9.96 0.69 -19.01
CA LEU A 300 9.37 0.61 -17.67
C LEU A 300 8.10 1.48 -17.59
N SER A 301 7.10 1.10 -18.38
CA SER A 301 5.74 1.61 -18.26
C SER A 301 4.85 0.54 -17.66
N LEU A 302 4.05 0.91 -16.67
CA LEU A 302 2.98 0.04 -16.17
C LEU A 302 1.71 0.41 -16.93
N PRO A 303 1.27 -0.38 -17.93
CA PRO A 303 0.03 -0.08 -18.61
C PRO A 303 -1.13 -0.21 -17.63
N VAL A 304 -2.07 0.74 -17.69
CA VAL A 304 -3.49 0.46 -17.42
C VAL A 304 -4.08 0.10 -18.78
N PRO A 305 -4.19 -1.19 -19.13
CA PRO A 305 -4.83 -1.62 -20.36
C PRO A 305 -6.13 -0.86 -20.63
N GLN A 306 -6.33 -0.43 -21.87
CA GLN A 306 -7.59 0.14 -22.34
C GLN A 306 -8.79 -0.80 -22.06
N ALA A 307 -8.52 -2.11 -21.92
CA ALA A 307 -9.50 -3.08 -21.45
C ALA A 307 -10.06 -2.72 -20.05
N TYR A 308 -9.23 -2.25 -19.12
CA TYR A 308 -9.66 -1.84 -17.78
C TYR A 308 -10.37 -0.52 -17.77
N GLU A 309 -9.92 0.41 -18.60
CA GLU A 309 -10.63 1.67 -18.78
C GLU A 309 -12.06 1.38 -19.22
N LYS A 310 -12.26 0.51 -20.23
CA LYS A 310 -13.59 0.14 -20.68
C LYS A 310 -14.44 -0.52 -19.60
N GLU A 311 -13.88 -1.45 -18.82
CA GLU A 311 -14.59 -2.15 -17.74
C GLU A 311 -14.94 -1.20 -16.59
N LEU A 312 -14.00 -0.35 -16.15
CA LEU A 312 -14.20 0.65 -15.11
C LEU A 312 -15.22 1.72 -15.52
N LEU A 313 -15.22 2.12 -16.79
CA LEU A 313 -16.23 3.05 -17.32
C LEU A 313 -17.59 2.35 -17.47
N ALA A 314 -17.62 1.07 -17.82
CA ALA A 314 -18.85 0.29 -17.94
C ALA A 314 -19.56 0.10 -16.60
N THR A 315 -18.83 0.14 -15.47
CA THR A 315 -19.46 0.11 -14.14
C THR A 315 -20.25 1.37 -13.82
N GLY A 316 -20.02 2.47 -14.56
CA GLY A 316 -20.60 3.79 -14.33
C GLY A 316 -20.12 4.49 -13.05
N ALA A 317 -19.21 3.87 -12.29
CA ALA A 317 -18.68 4.44 -11.06
C ALA A 317 -17.69 5.58 -11.33
N LEU A 318 -16.94 5.49 -12.44
CA LEU A 318 -15.97 6.48 -12.90
C LEU A 318 -16.33 6.98 -14.30
N THR A 319 -15.93 8.21 -14.59
CA THR A 319 -16.05 8.81 -15.94
C THR A 319 -14.67 8.92 -16.60
N ALA A 320 -14.63 9.07 -17.93
CA ALA A 320 -13.38 9.25 -18.66
C ALA A 320 -12.61 10.50 -18.16
N ASP A 321 -13.34 11.56 -17.80
CA ASP A 321 -12.72 12.76 -17.23
C ASP A 321 -12.17 12.52 -15.82
N ASP A 322 -12.75 11.61 -15.03
CA ASP A 322 -12.19 11.24 -13.72
C ASP A 322 -10.84 10.52 -13.90
N LEU A 323 -10.72 9.68 -14.94
CA LEU A 323 -9.47 8.97 -15.26
C LEU A 323 -8.40 9.86 -15.90
N LYS A 324 -8.79 10.88 -16.69
CA LYS A 324 -7.86 11.85 -17.26
C LYS A 324 -7.19 12.74 -16.20
N ASN A 325 -7.85 12.97 -15.07
CA ASN A 325 -7.38 13.83 -14.00
C ASN A 325 -6.72 13.05 -12.85
N LEU A 326 -6.17 11.86 -13.15
CA LEU A 326 -5.39 11.11 -12.19
C LEU A 326 -4.09 11.85 -11.84
N SER A 327 -3.87 11.98 -10.55
CA SER A 327 -2.66 12.56 -9.96
C SER A 327 -1.85 11.48 -9.26
N LEU A 328 -0.52 11.66 -9.27
CA LEU A 328 0.44 10.79 -8.60
C LEU A 328 1.06 11.55 -7.43
N VAL A 329 1.08 10.92 -6.27
CA VAL A 329 1.71 11.45 -5.07
C VAL A 329 2.59 10.37 -4.48
N THR A 330 3.87 10.66 -4.27
CA THR A 330 4.77 9.75 -3.53
C THR A 330 4.89 10.19 -2.08
N GLN A 331 4.96 9.23 -1.16
CA GLN A 331 5.13 9.44 0.27
C GLN A 331 6.39 8.72 0.75
N PRO A 332 7.57 9.36 0.61
CA PRO A 332 8.81 8.84 1.16
C PRO A 332 8.83 9.04 2.68
N LEU A 333 8.57 7.98 3.44
CA LEU A 333 8.60 7.97 4.91
C LEU A 333 9.96 7.54 5.47
N GLY A 334 10.83 6.98 4.63
CA GLY A 334 12.18 6.56 5.02
C GLY A 334 12.27 5.14 5.56
N ASP A 335 11.18 4.36 5.43
CA ASP A 335 11.14 2.91 5.64
C ASP A 335 10.37 2.29 4.47
N ARG A 336 10.97 1.27 3.82
CA ARG A 336 10.40 0.65 2.61
C ARG A 336 9.02 0.04 2.83
N ARG A 337 8.75 -0.46 4.02
CA ARG A 337 7.45 -1.08 4.36
C ARG A 337 6.32 -0.05 4.42
N ARG A 338 6.67 1.23 4.56
CA ARG A 338 5.74 2.33 4.83
C ARG A 338 5.66 3.33 3.69
N ASN A 339 6.60 3.29 2.74
CA ASN A 339 6.57 4.17 1.60
C ASN A 339 5.39 3.83 0.67
N LEU A 340 4.67 4.85 0.23
CA LEU A 340 3.46 4.69 -0.59
C LEU A 340 3.51 5.53 -1.86
N LEU A 341 3.13 4.92 -2.97
CA LEU A 341 2.69 5.63 -4.17
C LEU A 341 1.16 5.71 -4.15
N VAL A 342 0.63 6.92 -4.23
CA VAL A 342 -0.80 7.19 -4.23
C VAL A 342 -1.21 7.68 -5.60
N ILE A 343 -2.19 7.00 -6.18
CA ILE A 343 -2.86 7.38 -7.42
C ILE A 343 -4.24 7.89 -7.04
N ALA A 344 -4.58 9.13 -7.38
CA ALA A 344 -5.86 9.69 -7.00
C ALA A 344 -6.52 10.49 -8.12
N ALA A 345 -7.82 10.27 -8.33
CA ALA A 345 -8.66 11.14 -9.15
C ALA A 345 -9.30 12.20 -8.25
N SER A 346 -9.08 13.48 -8.52
CA SER A 346 -9.68 14.57 -7.74
C SER A 346 -10.50 15.49 -8.64
N ARG A 347 -11.73 15.80 -8.21
CA ARG A 347 -12.44 17.02 -8.62
C ARG A 347 -12.48 17.90 -7.39
N GLY A 348 -11.51 18.81 -7.27
CA GLY A 348 -11.22 19.52 -6.03
C GLY A 348 -12.43 20.24 -5.45
N THR A 349 -13.03 19.65 -4.42
CA THR A 349 -13.80 20.27 -3.32
C THR A 349 -14.31 19.11 -2.45
N GLY A 350 -13.48 18.58 -1.56
CA GLY A 350 -13.92 17.62 -0.55
C GLY A 350 -12.92 17.55 0.59
N PRO A 351 -13.30 16.95 1.73
CA PRO A 351 -12.42 16.87 2.89
C PRO A 351 -11.12 16.15 2.51
N SER A 352 -10.01 16.65 3.04
CA SER A 352 -8.71 16.00 2.91
C SER A 352 -8.77 14.63 3.59
N VAL A 353 -8.54 13.56 2.84
CA VAL A 353 -8.43 12.23 3.44
C VAL A 353 -7.01 12.02 3.90
N ASP A 354 -6.83 11.74 5.19
CA ASP A 354 -5.52 11.40 5.73
C ASP A 354 -5.05 10.07 5.15
N LEU A 355 -3.89 10.10 4.49
CA LEU A 355 -3.25 8.95 3.85
C LEU A 355 -2.47 8.10 4.86
N GLN A 356 -2.32 8.59 6.09
CA GLN A 356 -1.34 8.10 7.06
C GLN A 356 -1.70 6.79 7.76
N ASN A 357 -2.94 6.31 7.69
CA ASN A 357 -3.41 5.38 8.72
C ASN A 357 -3.19 3.90 8.45
N ARG A 358 -2.66 3.46 7.30
CA ARG A 358 -2.51 2.01 7.06
C ARG A 358 -1.25 1.65 6.29
N GLU A 359 -0.45 0.79 6.92
CA GLU A 359 0.54 -0.03 6.24
C GLU A 359 -0.19 -1.07 5.39
N LEU A 360 0.24 -1.20 4.13
CA LEU A 360 -0.12 -2.32 3.28
C LEU A 360 0.96 -3.38 3.48
N GLY A 361 0.57 -4.64 3.67
CA GLY A 361 1.53 -5.74 3.64
C GLY A 361 2.21 -5.85 2.27
N GLY A 362 3.28 -6.64 2.19
CA GLY A 362 3.92 -6.96 0.91
C GLY A 362 2.88 -7.50 -0.09
N GLN A 363 2.84 -6.94 -1.30
CA GLN A 363 1.88 -7.28 -2.38
C GLN A 363 0.41 -6.88 -2.15
N GLU A 364 0.09 -6.14 -1.09
CA GLU A 364 -1.25 -5.61 -0.86
C GLU A 364 -1.45 -4.23 -1.51
N PHE A 365 -2.68 -3.94 -1.90
CA PHE A 365 -3.09 -2.60 -2.30
C PHE A 365 -4.41 -2.23 -1.63
N SER A 366 -4.65 -0.93 -1.49
CA SER A 366 -5.95 -0.41 -1.11
C SER A 366 -6.53 0.47 -2.20
N LEU A 367 -7.85 0.39 -2.35
CA LEU A 367 -8.62 1.22 -3.25
C LEU A 367 -9.76 1.86 -2.46
N TRP A 368 -9.68 3.16 -2.23
CA TRP A 368 -10.76 3.91 -1.61
C TRP A 368 -11.64 4.54 -2.69
N LEU A 369 -12.95 4.40 -2.53
CA LEU A 369 -14.00 4.95 -3.38
C LEU A 369 -14.81 5.95 -2.57
N SER A 370 -15.01 7.16 -3.07
CA SER A 370 -15.89 8.12 -2.40
C SER A 370 -17.35 7.65 -2.41
N SER A 371 -18.15 8.12 -1.45
CA SER A 371 -19.60 7.91 -1.43
C SER A 371 -20.27 8.27 -2.77
N GLN A 372 -19.76 9.29 -3.47
CA GLN A 372 -20.23 9.70 -4.78
C GLN A 372 -19.91 8.66 -5.87
N VAL A 373 -18.70 8.10 -5.90
CA VAL A 373 -18.32 7.02 -6.85
C VAL A 373 -19.18 5.80 -6.62
N VAL A 374 -19.31 5.39 -5.35
CA VAL A 374 -20.13 4.24 -4.96
C VAL A 374 -21.59 4.45 -5.38
N SER A 375 -22.18 5.61 -5.08
CA SER A 375 -23.56 5.92 -5.45
C SER A 375 -23.78 5.98 -6.97
N ARG A 376 -22.83 6.52 -7.73
CA ARG A 376 -22.89 6.53 -9.20
C ARG A 376 -22.87 5.11 -9.77
N GLY A 377 -21.96 4.27 -9.28
CA GLY A 377 -21.88 2.87 -9.69
C GLY A 377 -23.19 2.12 -9.42
N LEU A 378 -23.78 2.29 -8.24
CA LEU A 378 -25.07 1.65 -7.91
C LEU A 378 -26.22 2.14 -8.80
N ARG A 379 -26.30 3.44 -9.06
CA ARG A 379 -27.33 4.00 -9.95
C ARG A 379 -27.19 3.54 -11.40
N ALA A 380 -25.98 3.20 -11.84
CA ALA A 380 -25.76 2.64 -13.17
C ALA A 380 -26.05 1.13 -13.21
N GLN A 381 -25.68 0.38 -12.17
CA GLN A 381 -25.71 -1.09 -12.17
C GLN A 381 -27.00 -1.71 -11.65
N VAL A 382 -27.72 -1.06 -10.73
CA VAL A 382 -28.94 -1.61 -10.14
C VAL A 382 -30.13 -1.59 -11.11
N PRO A 383 -30.43 -0.52 -11.86
CA PRO A 383 -31.61 -0.49 -12.73
C PRO A 383 -31.67 -1.62 -13.77
N PRO A 384 -30.56 -2.01 -14.44
CA PRO A 384 -30.56 -3.15 -15.35
C PRO A 384 -30.86 -4.50 -14.70
N LEU A 385 -30.71 -4.62 -13.37
CA LEU A 385 -31.04 -5.83 -12.62
C LEU A 385 -32.54 -5.91 -12.28
N LEU A 386 -33.27 -4.80 -12.42
CA LEU A 386 -34.69 -4.73 -12.10
C LEU A 386 -35.57 -5.15 -13.31
N PRO A 387 -36.69 -5.86 -13.09
CA PRO A 387 -37.18 -6.29 -11.78
C PRO A 387 -36.44 -7.52 -11.22
N MET A 388 -35.95 -7.43 -9.98
CA MET A 388 -35.32 -8.57 -9.31
C MET A 388 -36.37 -9.46 -8.66
N THR A 389 -36.39 -10.74 -9.02
CA THR A 389 -37.30 -11.73 -8.41
C THR A 389 -36.57 -12.49 -7.29
N ILE A 390 -37.07 -12.36 -6.07
CA ILE A 390 -36.56 -13.04 -4.89
C ILE A 390 -37.53 -14.17 -4.52
N PRO A 391 -37.16 -15.44 -4.76
CA PRO A 391 -38.02 -16.56 -4.42
C PRO A 391 -38.10 -16.73 -2.90
N ILE A 392 -39.32 -16.90 -2.38
CA ILE A 392 -39.51 -17.21 -0.96
C ILE A 392 -39.36 -18.72 -0.76
N PRO A 393 -38.46 -19.17 0.15
CA PRO A 393 -38.27 -20.58 0.47
C PRO A 393 -39.61 -21.28 0.75
N LYS A 394 -39.80 -22.50 0.20
CA LYS A 394 -41.09 -23.21 0.20
C LYS A 394 -41.68 -23.38 1.60
N ASP A 395 -40.83 -23.64 2.59
CA ASP A 395 -41.13 -23.77 4.01
C ASP A 395 -41.55 -22.45 4.67
N LYS A 396 -41.23 -21.30 4.05
CA LYS A 396 -41.47 -19.96 4.59
C LYS A 396 -42.58 -19.18 3.87
N ARG A 397 -43.23 -19.75 2.85
CA ARG A 397 -44.27 -19.07 2.07
C ARG A 397 -45.49 -18.72 2.94
N PRO A 398 -45.90 -17.44 3.04
CA PRO A 398 -47.17 -17.07 3.67
C PRO A 398 -48.34 -17.78 3.00
N LYS A 399 -49.26 -18.36 3.79
CA LYS A 399 -50.45 -19.06 3.29
C LYS A 399 -51.71 -18.42 3.88
N GLN A 400 -52.74 -18.23 3.06
CA GLN A 400 -54.07 -17.79 3.49
C GLN A 400 -55.14 -18.63 2.82
N GLN A 401 -56.08 -19.14 3.61
CA GLN A 401 -57.24 -19.83 3.06
C GLN A 401 -58.31 -18.82 2.65
N VAL A 402 -58.75 -18.87 1.40
CA VAL A 402 -59.82 -18.06 0.84
C VAL A 402 -60.82 -19.02 0.19
N PHE A 403 -61.97 -19.23 0.84
CA PHE A 403 -62.91 -20.30 0.52
C PHE A 403 -62.24 -21.69 0.47
N VAL A 404 -62.18 -22.32 -0.71
CA VAL A 404 -61.59 -23.65 -0.95
C VAL A 404 -60.13 -23.59 -1.42
N PHE A 405 -59.57 -22.40 -1.67
CA PHE A 405 -58.21 -22.24 -2.17
C PHE A 405 -57.26 -21.74 -1.07
N THR A 406 -56.01 -22.18 -1.12
CA THR A 406 -54.92 -21.60 -0.31
C THR A 406 -54.10 -20.66 -1.18
N VAL A 407 -54.23 -19.37 -0.94
CA VAL A 407 -53.37 -18.33 -1.52
C VAL A 407 -52.00 -18.41 -0.86
N GLN A 408 -50.94 -18.54 -1.65
CA GLN A 408 -49.55 -18.57 -1.19
C GLN A 408 -48.75 -17.49 -1.89
N VAL A 409 -48.05 -16.68 -1.11
CA VAL A 409 -47.06 -15.73 -1.64
C VAL A 409 -45.78 -16.49 -1.96
N THR A 410 -45.38 -16.49 -3.23
CA THR A 410 -44.28 -17.33 -3.74
C THR A 410 -42.99 -16.56 -3.95
N ASP A 411 -43.10 -15.33 -4.46
CA ASP A 411 -41.95 -14.52 -4.85
C ASP A 411 -42.20 -13.06 -4.50
N LEU A 412 -41.12 -12.34 -4.18
CA LEU A 412 -41.13 -10.89 -4.05
C LEU A 412 -40.42 -10.31 -5.28
N ILE A 413 -41.05 -9.35 -5.95
CA ILE A 413 -40.50 -8.72 -7.14
C ILE A 413 -40.14 -7.29 -6.80
N ILE A 414 -38.84 -6.99 -6.74
CA ILE A 414 -38.35 -5.62 -6.56
C ILE A 414 -38.52 -4.90 -7.90
N ARG A 415 -39.45 -3.94 -7.97
CA ARG A 415 -39.67 -3.13 -9.19
C ARG A 415 -38.78 -1.91 -9.25
N ARG A 416 -38.59 -1.26 -8.10
CA ARG A 416 -37.80 -0.04 -7.97
C ARG A 416 -36.94 -0.15 -6.73
N LEU A 417 -35.63 0.05 -6.92
CA LEU A 417 -34.64 0.09 -5.84
C LEU A 417 -33.58 1.11 -6.23
N ASP A 418 -33.66 2.29 -5.64
CA ASP A 418 -32.68 3.36 -5.82
C ASP A 418 -31.83 3.45 -4.55
N LEU A 419 -30.51 3.28 -4.71
CA LEU A 419 -29.56 3.26 -3.61
C LEU A 419 -28.57 4.42 -3.70
N ALA A 420 -28.24 4.99 -2.54
CA ALA A 420 -27.16 5.96 -2.38
C ALA A 420 -26.31 5.58 -1.16
N TYR A 421 -25.00 5.73 -1.28
CA TYR A 421 -24.08 5.47 -0.17
C TYR A 421 -23.93 6.73 0.69
N ALA A 422 -24.19 6.62 1.99
CA ALA A 422 -24.01 7.69 2.97
C ALA A 422 -23.74 7.10 4.35
N ASP A 423 -22.82 7.69 5.11
CA ASP A 423 -22.54 7.34 6.51
C ASP A 423 -22.28 5.84 6.76
N GLY A 424 -21.57 5.18 5.82
CA GLY A 424 -21.24 3.75 5.92
C GLY A 424 -22.38 2.79 5.53
N VAL A 425 -23.53 3.30 5.09
CA VAL A 425 -24.71 2.50 4.73
C VAL A 425 -25.22 2.84 3.34
N LEU A 426 -26.04 1.94 2.78
CA LEU A 426 -26.78 2.17 1.54
C LEU A 426 -28.18 2.66 1.87
N VAL A 427 -28.41 3.96 1.74
CA VAL A 427 -29.70 4.58 1.93
C VAL A 427 -30.61 4.23 0.74
N MET A 428 -31.80 3.75 1.05
CA MET A 428 -32.82 3.39 0.08
C MET A 428 -33.83 4.53 -0.06
N ASP A 429 -33.93 5.12 -1.26
CA ASP A 429 -35.09 5.92 -1.66
C ASP A 429 -36.31 4.96 -1.80
N PRO A 430 -37.56 5.36 -1.50
CA PRO A 430 -38.67 4.42 -1.31
C PRO A 430 -38.71 3.30 -2.34
N GLY A 431 -38.37 2.10 -1.90
CA GLY A 431 -38.35 0.90 -2.72
C GLY A 431 -39.77 0.41 -2.97
N GLU A 432 -40.02 -0.07 -4.20
CA GLU A 432 -41.32 -0.62 -4.58
C GLU A 432 -41.22 -2.12 -4.80
N PHE A 433 -42.06 -2.86 -4.10
CA PHE A 433 -42.06 -4.32 -4.07
C PHE A 433 -43.44 -4.84 -4.44
N ASP A 434 -43.47 -5.67 -5.47
CA ASP A 434 -44.63 -6.47 -5.80
C ASP A 434 -44.54 -7.83 -5.12
N VAL A 435 -45.71 -8.41 -4.90
CA VAL A 435 -45.87 -9.74 -4.35
C VAL A 435 -46.49 -10.63 -5.40
N LYS A 436 -45.81 -11.73 -5.72
CA LYS A 436 -46.36 -12.79 -6.57
C LYS A 436 -47.02 -13.83 -5.69
N TRP A 437 -48.24 -14.22 -6.05
CA TRP A 437 -49.02 -15.19 -5.30
C TRP A 437 -49.63 -16.26 -6.21
N THR A 438 -50.01 -17.39 -5.61
CA THR A 438 -50.63 -18.54 -6.26
C THR A 438 -51.81 -19.05 -5.44
N ALA A 439 -52.88 -19.52 -6.06
CA ALA A 439 -54.07 -20.09 -5.42
C ALA A 439 -54.52 -21.34 -6.19
N GLY A 440 -53.95 -22.51 -5.87
CA GLY A 440 -54.12 -23.69 -6.70
C GLY A 440 -53.41 -23.53 -8.05
N ILE A 441 -54.15 -23.62 -9.17
CA ILE A 441 -53.60 -23.44 -10.53
C ILE A 441 -53.55 -21.97 -10.98
N THR A 442 -54.16 -21.05 -10.23
CA THR A 442 -54.17 -19.63 -10.57
C THR A 442 -53.05 -18.89 -9.83
N GLY A 443 -52.63 -17.75 -10.36
CA GLY A 443 -51.67 -16.88 -9.70
C GLY A 443 -51.75 -15.47 -10.23
N GLY A 444 -51.14 -14.53 -9.51
CA GLY A 444 -51.20 -13.12 -9.82
C GLY A 444 -49.99 -12.36 -9.30
N LEU A 445 -49.82 -11.14 -9.80
CA LEU A 445 -48.86 -10.16 -9.33
C LEU A 445 -49.64 -8.95 -8.83
N GLU A 446 -49.34 -8.49 -7.62
CA GLU A 446 -49.97 -7.30 -7.05
C GLU A 446 -48.95 -6.39 -6.37
N PRO A 447 -49.22 -5.08 -6.27
CA PRO A 447 -48.42 -4.17 -5.45
C PRO A 447 -48.40 -4.66 -4.00
N GLY A 448 -47.23 -5.08 -3.54
CA GLY A 448 -47.07 -5.70 -2.23
C GLY A 448 -46.86 -4.65 -1.16
N ALA A 449 -45.77 -3.89 -1.28
CA ALA A 449 -45.36 -2.91 -0.30
C ALA A 449 -44.49 -1.79 -0.89
N ARG A 450 -44.46 -0.66 -0.19
CA ARG A 450 -43.41 0.37 -0.28
C ARG A 450 -42.59 0.35 0.99
N ALA A 451 -41.27 0.38 0.89
CA ALA A 451 -40.42 0.43 2.07
C ALA A 451 -39.36 1.52 1.96
N THR A 452 -38.99 2.10 3.10
CA THR A 452 -37.84 2.98 3.26
C THR A 452 -36.92 2.39 4.32
N GLY A 453 -35.63 2.68 4.22
CA GLY A 453 -34.64 2.16 5.15
C GLY A 453 -33.23 2.34 4.63
N HIS A 454 -32.33 1.54 5.18
CA HIS A 454 -30.97 1.43 4.68
C HIS A 454 -30.52 -0.03 4.69
N PHE A 455 -29.41 -0.29 4.01
CA PHE A 455 -28.74 -1.57 4.04
C PHE A 455 -27.33 -1.39 4.59
N VAL A 456 -26.93 -2.27 5.51
CA VAL A 456 -25.53 -2.40 5.90
C VAL A 456 -24.87 -3.34 4.87
N PRO A 457 -23.88 -2.86 4.09
CA PRO A 457 -23.20 -3.71 3.12
C PRO A 457 -22.29 -4.69 3.85
N HIS A 458 -22.34 -5.96 3.44
CA HIS A 458 -21.40 -7.00 3.85
C HIS A 458 -20.81 -7.68 2.63
N LEU A 459 -19.61 -8.23 2.74
CA LEU A 459 -19.01 -8.99 1.66
C LEU A 459 -19.63 -10.39 1.61
N ALA A 460 -20.31 -10.70 0.51
CA ALA A 460 -20.79 -12.05 0.27
C ALA A 460 -19.59 -13.00 0.13
N GLN A 461 -19.72 -14.24 0.62
CA GLN A 461 -18.66 -15.23 0.48
C GLN A 461 -18.60 -15.74 -0.97
N GLY A 462 -17.40 -15.73 -1.57
CA GLY A 462 -17.14 -16.29 -2.90
C GLY A 462 -16.65 -15.27 -3.92
N LEU A 463 -16.30 -15.77 -5.12
CA LEU A 463 -15.94 -14.98 -6.28
C LEU A 463 -17.00 -15.19 -7.38
N PRO A 464 -17.46 -14.14 -8.09
CA PRO A 464 -16.98 -12.76 -7.98
C PRO A 464 -17.48 -12.05 -6.71
N LEU A 465 -16.75 -11.03 -6.24
CA LEU A 465 -17.17 -10.27 -5.06
C LEU A 465 -18.51 -9.58 -5.27
N ARG A 466 -19.38 -9.68 -4.27
CA ARG A 466 -20.72 -9.07 -4.24
C ARG A 466 -20.99 -8.49 -2.87
N TRP A 467 -21.86 -7.48 -2.84
CA TRP A 467 -22.47 -7.06 -1.59
C TRP A 467 -23.64 -7.97 -1.25
N SER A 468 -23.55 -8.64 -0.11
CA SER A 468 -24.74 -9.06 0.60
C SER A 468 -25.32 -7.87 1.35
N LEU A 469 -26.62 -7.65 1.21
CA LEU A 469 -27.30 -6.55 1.87
C LEU A 469 -27.88 -7.02 3.19
N GLN A 470 -27.62 -6.29 4.29
CA GLN A 470 -28.37 -6.49 5.53
C GLN A 470 -29.40 -5.36 5.68
N PRO A 471 -30.69 -5.61 5.37
CA PRO A 471 -31.72 -4.58 5.40
C PRO A 471 -32.08 -4.16 6.82
N VAL A 472 -32.16 -2.84 7.02
CA VAL A 472 -32.73 -2.19 8.19
C VAL A 472 -33.83 -1.26 7.70
N LEU A 473 -35.04 -1.82 7.62
CA LEU A 473 -36.22 -1.10 7.13
C LEU A 473 -36.81 -0.23 8.24
N THR A 474 -36.90 1.07 8.00
CA THR A 474 -37.47 2.05 8.94
C THR A 474 -38.98 2.15 8.82
N ARG A 475 -39.52 1.98 7.61
CA ARG A 475 -40.97 1.99 7.35
C ARG A 475 -41.32 1.00 6.25
N ILE A 476 -42.43 0.29 6.44
CA ILE A 476 -43.07 -0.52 5.39
C ILE A 476 -44.54 -0.14 5.35
N GLU A 477 -45.02 0.24 4.17
CA GLU A 477 -46.43 0.42 3.87
C GLU A 477 -46.87 -0.71 2.95
N PHE A 478 -47.70 -1.63 3.45
CA PHE A 478 -48.35 -2.62 2.59
C PHE A 478 -49.34 -1.92 1.68
N LEU A 479 -49.34 -2.26 0.39
CA LEU A 479 -50.26 -1.71 -0.61
C LEU A 479 -51.37 -2.71 -0.97
N SER A 480 -51.10 -4.00 -0.84
CA SER A 480 -52.08 -5.05 -1.09
C SER A 480 -53.24 -5.00 -0.09
N PRO A 481 -54.50 -4.91 -0.55
CA PRO A 481 -55.67 -5.03 0.31
C PRO A 481 -55.71 -6.34 1.10
N GLN A 482 -55.19 -7.43 0.51
CA GLN A 482 -55.19 -8.76 1.12
C GLN A 482 -54.20 -8.86 2.27
N ILE A 483 -53.09 -8.10 2.22
CA ILE A 483 -52.14 -8.01 3.33
C ILE A 483 -52.67 -7.04 4.39
N ARG A 484 -53.26 -5.90 3.98
CA ARG A 484 -53.83 -4.90 4.91
C ARG A 484 -54.97 -5.45 5.75
N SER A 485 -55.77 -6.36 5.23
CA SER A 485 -56.88 -6.98 5.95
C SER A 485 -56.43 -8.04 6.98
N LYS A 486 -55.14 -8.37 7.06
CA LYS A 486 -54.60 -9.35 8.02
C LYS A 486 -54.43 -8.77 9.40
N SER A 487 -54.31 -9.64 10.39
CA SER A 487 -53.97 -9.23 11.76
C SER A 487 -52.57 -8.59 11.81
N ALA A 488 -52.32 -7.74 12.82
CA ALA A 488 -51.02 -7.10 12.99
C ALA A 488 -49.85 -8.10 13.11
N ALA A 489 -50.09 -9.25 13.75
CA ALA A 489 -49.10 -10.32 13.88
C ALA A 489 -48.73 -10.95 12.52
N GLU A 490 -49.73 -11.17 11.65
CA GLU A 490 -49.48 -11.68 10.30
C GLU A 490 -48.81 -10.66 9.39
N GLN A 491 -49.18 -9.37 9.51
CA GLN A 491 -48.52 -8.28 8.78
C GLN A 491 -47.05 -8.17 9.19
N GLU A 492 -46.73 -8.26 10.49
CA GLU A 492 -45.34 -8.28 10.97
C GLU A 492 -44.60 -9.53 10.48
N ALA A 493 -45.25 -10.71 10.47
CA ALA A 493 -44.65 -11.93 9.91
C ALA A 493 -44.33 -11.81 8.41
N ILE A 494 -45.16 -11.11 7.63
CA ILE A 494 -44.90 -10.81 6.22
C ILE A 494 -43.74 -9.81 6.10
N LYS A 495 -43.71 -8.76 6.92
CA LYS A 495 -42.60 -7.80 6.97
C LYS A 495 -41.27 -8.49 7.25
N GLN A 496 -41.20 -9.39 8.24
CA GLN A 496 -39.98 -10.15 8.53
C GLN A 496 -39.51 -11.01 7.34
N LYS A 497 -40.43 -11.52 6.53
CA LYS A 497 -40.10 -12.26 5.30
C LYS A 497 -39.58 -11.34 4.20
N ILE A 498 -40.13 -10.14 4.06
CA ILE A 498 -39.60 -9.10 3.14
C ILE A 498 -38.17 -8.74 3.54
N VAL A 499 -37.94 -8.47 4.83
CA VAL A 499 -36.60 -8.20 5.39
C VAL A 499 -35.66 -9.37 5.11
N THR A 500 -36.08 -10.61 5.37
CA THR A 500 -35.24 -11.79 5.10
C THR A 500 -34.92 -11.95 3.61
N GLY A 501 -35.89 -11.73 2.73
CA GLY A 501 -35.71 -11.84 1.28
C GLY A 501 -34.75 -10.77 0.73
N LEU A 502 -34.93 -9.52 1.16
CA LEU A 502 -33.99 -8.44 0.85
C LEU A 502 -32.58 -8.73 1.39
N GLY A 503 -32.50 -9.41 2.53
CA GLY A 503 -31.24 -9.89 3.12
C GLY A 503 -30.48 -10.90 2.25
N ALA A 504 -31.18 -11.60 1.36
CA ALA A 504 -30.60 -12.57 0.44
C ALA A 504 -30.27 -11.99 -0.94
N ALA A 505 -30.62 -10.72 -1.19
CA ALA A 505 -30.28 -10.07 -2.45
C ALA A 505 -28.80 -9.70 -2.48
N GLU A 506 -28.11 -10.13 -3.52
CA GLU A 506 -26.73 -9.77 -3.78
C GLU A 506 -26.66 -8.68 -4.84
N LEU A 507 -25.88 -7.63 -4.59
CA LEU A 507 -25.60 -6.58 -5.57
C LEU A 507 -24.16 -6.65 -6.08
N PRO A 508 -23.93 -6.31 -7.35
CA PRO A 508 -22.57 -6.19 -7.87
C PRO A 508 -21.81 -5.04 -7.21
N MET A 509 -20.49 -5.20 -7.08
CA MET A 509 -19.59 -4.16 -6.60
C MET A 509 -19.49 -3.01 -7.61
N PRO A 510 -19.31 -1.75 -7.17
CA PRO A 510 -19.13 -0.60 -8.08
C PRO A 510 -17.84 -0.66 -8.92
N VAL A 511 -16.92 -1.57 -8.59
CA VAL A 511 -15.69 -1.85 -9.33
C VAL A 511 -15.54 -3.35 -9.57
N PRO A 512 -14.88 -3.78 -10.66
CA PRO A 512 -14.58 -5.18 -10.90
C PRO A 512 -13.73 -5.76 -9.76
N ASP A 513 -13.96 -7.03 -9.43
CA ASP A 513 -13.30 -7.73 -8.34
C ASP A 513 -11.90 -8.25 -8.69
N ASN A 514 -11.66 -8.46 -9.99
CA ASN A 514 -10.35 -8.80 -10.53
C ASN A 514 -9.99 -7.79 -11.62
N LEU A 515 -8.82 -7.19 -11.51
CA LEU A 515 -8.22 -6.34 -12.53
C LEU A 515 -6.93 -7.02 -12.97
N PRO A 516 -6.86 -7.67 -14.14
CA PRO A 516 -5.63 -8.32 -14.56
C PRO A 516 -4.47 -7.31 -14.61
N VAL A 517 -3.22 -7.77 -14.51
CA VAL A 517 -2.04 -6.90 -14.53
C VAL A 517 -1.08 -7.37 -15.62
N PRO A 518 -1.28 -6.93 -16.88
CA PRO A 518 -0.58 -7.49 -18.02
C PRO A 518 0.92 -7.23 -18.08
N PRO A 519 1.54 -6.27 -17.35
CA PRO A 519 3.00 -6.22 -17.34
C PRO A 519 3.65 -7.22 -16.38
N LEU A 520 2.90 -7.78 -15.41
CA LEU A 520 3.47 -8.70 -14.40
C LEU A 520 3.56 -10.13 -14.94
N SER A 521 2.52 -10.58 -15.62
CA SER A 521 2.50 -11.74 -16.49
C SER A 521 1.12 -11.77 -17.16
N GLY A 522 0.92 -12.55 -18.23
CA GLY A 522 -0.42 -12.81 -18.75
C GLY A 522 -1.36 -13.55 -17.78
N ARG A 523 -0.91 -13.81 -16.53
CA ARG A 523 -1.62 -14.55 -15.47
C ARG A 523 -1.79 -13.76 -14.17
N ALA A 524 -0.96 -12.74 -13.94
CA ALA A 524 -1.02 -11.93 -12.73
C ALA A 524 -2.24 -11.00 -12.73
N GLY A 525 -2.84 -10.79 -11.56
CA GLY A 525 -4.05 -9.98 -11.42
C GLY A 525 -4.16 -9.33 -10.05
N LEU A 526 -4.73 -8.13 -9.99
CA LEU A 526 -5.16 -7.53 -8.74
C LEU A 526 -6.49 -8.16 -8.35
N GLN A 527 -6.54 -8.83 -7.22
CA GLN A 527 -7.76 -9.38 -6.66
C GLN A 527 -8.15 -8.56 -5.44
N LEU A 528 -9.39 -8.06 -5.43
CA LEU A 528 -10.00 -7.55 -4.21
C LEU A 528 -10.23 -8.71 -3.23
N THR A 529 -9.82 -8.51 -1.98
CA THR A 529 -9.89 -9.51 -0.91
C THR A 529 -10.85 -9.12 0.21
N GLY A 530 -11.24 -7.84 0.27
CA GLY A 530 -12.16 -7.38 1.29
C GLY A 530 -12.58 -5.93 1.12
N PHE A 531 -13.49 -5.48 1.98
CA PHE A 531 -13.81 -4.06 2.11
C PHE A 531 -14.11 -3.66 3.56
N GLU A 532 -14.10 -2.36 3.77
CA GLU A 532 -14.50 -1.68 4.99
C GLU A 532 -15.34 -0.46 4.62
N ALA A 533 -16.58 -0.43 5.11
CA ALA A 533 -17.47 0.70 4.94
C ALA A 533 -17.06 1.84 5.89
N GLN A 534 -16.85 3.03 5.33
CA GLN A 534 -16.53 4.25 6.08
C GLN A 534 -17.60 5.31 5.83
N SER A 535 -17.66 6.34 6.68
CA SER A 535 -18.71 7.37 6.60
C SER A 535 -18.71 8.13 5.27
N ASP A 536 -17.53 8.38 4.72
CA ASP A 536 -17.30 9.20 3.53
C ASP A 536 -17.00 8.37 2.26
N GLY A 537 -16.88 7.05 2.38
CA GLY A 537 -16.55 6.19 1.26
C GLY A 537 -16.39 4.73 1.63
N LEU A 538 -15.96 3.95 0.65
CA LEU A 538 -15.73 2.52 0.75
C LEU A 538 -14.25 2.25 0.55
N LEU A 539 -13.61 1.63 1.55
CA LEU A 539 -12.24 1.16 1.40
C LEU A 539 -12.26 -0.30 0.96
N LEU A 540 -11.72 -0.57 -0.21
CA LEU A 540 -11.49 -1.90 -0.74
C LEU A 540 -10.03 -2.29 -0.48
N ARG A 541 -9.83 -3.56 -0.14
CA ARG A 541 -8.50 -4.16 0.04
C ARG A 541 -8.30 -5.19 -1.05
N GLY A 542 -7.07 -5.33 -1.49
CA GLY A 542 -6.72 -6.35 -2.45
C GLY A 542 -5.28 -6.79 -2.33
N ARG A 543 -4.94 -7.79 -3.12
CA ARG A 543 -3.59 -8.33 -3.24
C ARG A 543 -3.28 -8.58 -4.70
N LEU A 544 -1.99 -8.63 -5.01
CA LEU A 544 -1.53 -9.18 -6.25
C LEU A 544 -1.62 -10.72 -6.24
N LEU A 545 -2.17 -11.29 -7.31
CA LEU A 545 -2.13 -12.71 -7.62
C LEU A 545 -0.98 -12.99 -8.60
N PRO A 546 -0.21 -14.07 -8.41
CA PRO A 546 0.86 -14.48 -9.31
C PRO A 546 0.36 -15.01 -10.67
#